data_AF-F9GED6-F1
#
_entry.id   AF-F9GED6-F1
#
_cell.length_a   1.000
_cell.length_b   1.000
_cell.length_c   1.000
_cell.angle_alpha   90.00
_cell.angle_beta   90.00
_cell.angle_gamma   90.00
#
_symmetry.space_group_name_H-M   'P 1'
#
loop_
_entity.id
_entity.type
_entity.pdbx_description
1 polymer ?
#
loop_
_entity_poly.entity_id
_entity_poly.type
_entity_poly.pdbx_seq_one_letter_code
_entity_poly.pdbx_strand_id
1 'polypeptide(L)'
;SLAYQIEQTLERLRPICKSIKDKISAAEAQKPEDRDEEELVRQVKPLIEEGGKILTETNGIIRGLDPDGRISRNAKQKTAAGEATPEEAHLANLLKELSTEIQTTIEEGKRKLEGMPHAKKEINPLWALLAEPLFQIVAAVGLLLSGVLGLVGKLLGPILSPL
;
A
#
# COMPACT_ATOMS: atom_id res chain seq x y z
N SER A 1 -19.27 -7.03 4.54
CA SER A 1 -18.22 -7.79 5.27
C SER A 1 -16.89 -7.06 5.16
N LEU A 2 -15.88 -7.46 5.92
CA LEU A 2 -14.52 -6.92 5.78
C LEU A 2 -13.97 -7.16 4.36
N ALA A 3 -14.19 -8.36 3.80
CA ALA A 3 -13.75 -8.71 2.45
C ALA A 3 -14.26 -7.73 1.38
N TYR A 4 -15.57 -7.45 1.39
CA TYR A 4 -16.19 -6.49 0.47
C TYR A 4 -15.54 -5.10 0.53
N GLN A 5 -15.19 -4.62 1.72
CA GLN A 5 -14.53 -3.32 1.87
C GLN A 5 -13.13 -3.31 1.27
N ILE A 6 -12.37 -4.41 1.41
CA ILE A 6 -11.04 -4.53 0.79
C ILE A 6 -11.15 -4.66 -0.74
N GLU A 7 -12.14 -5.37 -1.27
CA GLU A 7 -12.41 -5.46 -2.71
C GLU A 7 -12.68 -4.08 -3.32
N GLN A 8 -13.61 -3.32 -2.74
CA GLN A 8 -13.91 -1.96 -3.18
C GLN A 8 -12.69 -1.03 -3.10
N THR A 9 -11.85 -1.23 -2.09
CA THR A 9 -10.60 -0.48 -1.94
C THR A 9 -9.62 -0.80 -3.06
N LEU A 10 -9.45 -2.09 -3.40
CA LEU A 10 -8.60 -2.54 -4.50
C LEU A 10 -9.08 -1.99 -5.86
N GLU A 11 -10.38 -2.01 -6.13
CA GLU A 11 -10.95 -1.47 -7.37
C GLU A 11 -10.61 0.02 -7.57
N ARG A 12 -10.60 0.81 -6.49
CA ARG A 12 -10.24 2.23 -6.51
C ARG A 12 -8.74 2.47 -6.58
N LEU A 13 -7.93 1.67 -5.89
CA LEU A 13 -6.47 1.88 -5.80
C LEU A 13 -5.70 1.41 -7.03
N ARG A 14 -6.08 0.29 -7.66
CA ARG A 14 -5.38 -0.24 -8.85
C ARG A 14 -5.17 0.81 -9.96
N PRO A 15 -6.17 1.61 -10.40
CA PRO A 15 -5.94 2.63 -11.42
C PRO A 15 -5.01 3.76 -10.94
N ILE A 16 -5.03 4.11 -9.65
CA ILE A 16 -4.13 5.10 -9.06
C ILE A 16 -2.68 4.58 -9.05
N CYS A 17 -2.47 3.37 -8.53
CA CYS A 17 -1.17 2.69 -8.54
C CYS A 17 -0.61 2.56 -9.95
N LYS A 18 -1.44 2.16 -10.92
CA LYS A 18 -1.07 2.12 -12.33
C LYS A 18 -0.64 3.50 -12.83
N SER A 19 -1.42 4.55 -12.55
CA SER A 19 -1.12 5.91 -13.01
C SER A 19 0.20 6.44 -12.42
N ILE A 20 0.49 6.14 -11.15
CA ILE A 20 1.78 6.46 -10.51
C ILE A 20 2.93 5.74 -11.25
N LYS A 21 2.81 4.42 -11.44
CA LYS A 21 3.82 3.60 -12.11
C LYS A 21 4.08 4.06 -13.54
N ASP A 22 3.03 4.36 -14.29
CA ASP A 22 3.11 4.81 -15.68
C ASP A 22 3.83 6.16 -15.79
N LYS A 23 3.49 7.13 -14.94
CA LYS A 23 4.10 8.47 -14.95
C LYS A 23 5.58 8.44 -14.59
N ILE A 24 5.95 7.71 -13.53
CA ILE A 24 7.35 7.55 -13.13
C ILE A 24 8.13 6.80 -14.23
N SER A 25 7.55 5.77 -14.83
CA SER A 25 8.20 5.03 -15.93
C SER A 25 8.38 5.87 -17.18
N ALA A 26 7.40 6.71 -17.52
CA ALA A 26 7.50 7.61 -18.66
C ALA A 26 8.63 8.65 -18.47
N ALA A 27 8.75 9.23 -17.27
CA ALA A 27 9.84 10.15 -16.95
C ALA A 27 11.21 9.45 -16.93
N GLU A 28 11.29 8.26 -16.35
CA GLU A 28 12.55 7.48 -16.30
C GLU A 28 13.04 7.08 -17.70
N ALA A 29 12.14 6.80 -18.64
CA ALA A 29 12.48 6.48 -20.03
C ALA A 29 13.02 7.68 -20.84
N GLN A 30 12.84 8.92 -20.37
CA GLN A 30 13.40 10.11 -21.00
C GLN A 30 14.90 10.22 -20.73
N LYS A 31 15.62 10.89 -21.65
CA LYS A 31 17.02 11.24 -21.44
C LYS A 31 17.13 12.19 -20.24
N PRO A 32 18.19 12.09 -19.41
CA PRO A 32 18.32 12.90 -18.21
C PRO A 32 18.14 14.41 -18.42
N GLU A 33 18.64 14.95 -19.53
CA GLU A 33 18.53 16.37 -19.90
C GLU A 33 17.11 16.83 -20.28
N ASP A 34 16.24 15.89 -20.66
CA ASP A 34 14.86 16.17 -21.10
C ASP A 34 13.84 15.94 -19.97
N ARG A 35 14.27 15.43 -18.80
CA ARG A 35 13.39 15.11 -17.68
C ARG A 35 12.87 16.35 -16.99
N ASP A 36 11.56 16.56 -17.07
CA ASP A 36 10.87 17.55 -16.24
C ASP A 36 10.48 16.94 -14.89
N GLU A 37 11.40 17.03 -13.93
CA GLU A 37 11.21 16.50 -12.57
C GLU A 37 10.10 17.25 -11.80
N GLU A 38 9.92 18.55 -12.04
CA GLU A 38 8.89 19.36 -11.37
C GLU A 38 7.49 18.94 -11.85
N GLU A 39 7.34 18.75 -13.16
CA GLU A 39 6.09 18.25 -13.74
C GLU A 39 5.78 16.82 -13.26
N LEU A 40 6.79 15.95 -13.14
CA LEU A 40 6.61 14.62 -12.57
C LEU A 40 6.05 14.70 -11.14
N VAL A 41 6.64 15.56 -10.29
CA VAL A 41 6.16 15.79 -8.91
C VAL A 41 4.71 16.27 -8.93
N ARG A 42 4.39 17.26 -9.76
CA ARG A 42 3.04 17.83 -9.89
C ARG A 42 1.99 16.78 -10.27
N GLN A 43 2.36 15.81 -11.11
CA GLN A 43 1.44 14.75 -11.53
C GLN A 43 1.34 13.57 -10.54
N VAL A 44 2.44 13.22 -9.87
CA VAL A 44 2.49 12.01 -9.00
C VAL A 44 2.01 12.30 -7.58
N LYS A 45 2.35 13.46 -7.02
CA LYS A 45 1.93 13.86 -5.66
C LYS A 45 0.42 13.71 -5.40
N PRO A 46 -0.48 14.28 -6.24
CA PRO A 46 -1.92 14.17 -5.98
C PRO A 46 -2.42 12.72 -6.04
N LEU A 47 -1.81 11.85 -6.84
CA LEU A 47 -2.18 10.44 -6.91
C LEU A 47 -1.80 9.68 -5.62
N ILE A 48 -0.63 9.98 -5.05
CA ILE A 48 -0.21 9.40 -3.77
C ILE A 48 -1.12 9.88 -2.64
N GLU A 49 -1.44 11.17 -2.61
CA GLU A 49 -2.36 11.76 -1.62
C GLU A 49 -3.77 11.14 -1.70
N GLU A 50 -4.29 10.97 -2.92
CA GLU A 50 -5.58 10.31 -3.15
C GLU A 50 -5.56 8.85 -2.69
N GLY A 51 -4.52 8.09 -3.07
CA GLY A 51 -4.36 6.70 -2.62
C GLY A 51 -4.26 6.59 -1.10
N GLY A 52 -3.54 7.51 -0.45
CA GLY A 52 -3.39 7.55 1.01
C GLY A 52 -4.70 7.87 1.72
N LYS A 53 -5.51 8.77 1.15
CA LYS A 53 -6.86 9.07 1.63
C LYS A 53 -7.76 7.83 1.58
N ILE A 54 -7.76 7.09 0.46
CA ILE A 54 -8.55 5.86 0.32
C ILE A 54 -8.16 4.81 1.36
N LEU A 55 -6.85 4.58 1.57
CA LEU A 55 -6.38 3.64 2.57
C LEU A 55 -6.74 4.09 4.00
N THR A 56 -6.68 5.38 4.28
CA THR A 56 -7.05 5.94 5.59
C THR A 56 -8.55 5.77 5.87
N GLU A 57 -9.41 6.07 4.88
CA GLU A 57 -10.86 5.84 4.97
C GLU A 57 -11.16 4.36 5.22
N THR A 58 -10.49 3.47 4.48
CA THR A 58 -10.63 2.01 4.61
C THR A 58 -10.26 1.52 6.00
N ASN A 59 -9.15 2.00 6.55
CA ASN A 59 -8.73 1.68 7.93
C ASN A 59 -9.79 2.10 8.96
N GLY A 60 -10.39 3.28 8.79
CA GLY A 60 -11.47 3.75 9.65
C GLY A 60 -12.70 2.83 9.59
N ILE A 61 -13.11 2.43 8.39
CA ILE A 61 -14.23 1.49 8.18
C ILE A 61 -13.95 0.13 8.85
N ILE A 62 -12.75 -0.43 8.66
CA ILE A 62 -12.37 -1.72 9.27
C ILE A 62 -12.43 -1.65 10.79
N ARG A 63 -11.89 -0.59 11.40
CA ARG A 63 -11.96 -0.39 12.85
C ARG A 63 -13.39 -0.20 13.35
N GLY A 64 -14.26 0.42 12.56
CA GLY A 64 -15.70 0.53 12.88
C GLY A 64 -16.43 -0.82 12.81
N LEU A 65 -16.01 -1.72 11.91
CA LEU A 65 -16.60 -3.06 11.76
C LEU A 65 -16.10 -4.06 12.81
N ASP A 66 -14.89 -3.88 13.34
CA ASP A 66 -14.28 -4.73 14.37
C ASP A 66 -13.65 -3.89 15.50
N PRO A 67 -14.45 -3.12 16.27
CA PRO A 67 -13.95 -2.14 17.23
C PRO A 67 -13.18 -2.77 18.40
N ASP A 68 -13.50 -4.01 18.74
CA ASP A 68 -12.84 -4.75 19.82
C ASP A 68 -11.81 -5.78 19.29
N GLY A 69 -11.62 -5.87 17.97
CA GLY A 69 -10.69 -6.78 17.32
C GLY A 69 -11.06 -8.26 17.42
N ARG A 70 -12.29 -8.61 17.84
CA ARG A 70 -12.71 -10.01 18.02
C ARG A 70 -12.73 -10.76 16.71
N ILE A 71 -13.22 -10.15 15.64
CA ILE A 71 -13.33 -10.80 14.33
C ILE A 71 -11.92 -11.15 13.84
N SER A 72 -11.01 -10.18 13.91
CA SER A 72 -9.62 -10.30 13.48
C SER A 72 -8.82 -11.32 14.31
N ARG A 73 -9.00 -11.33 15.64
CA ARG A 73 -8.35 -12.34 16.51
C ARG A 73 -8.84 -13.76 16.23
N ASN A 74 -10.14 -13.94 16.04
CA ASN A 74 -10.72 -15.25 15.75
C ASN A 74 -10.25 -15.78 14.38
N ALA A 75 -10.26 -14.92 13.35
CA ALA A 75 -9.77 -15.28 12.02
C ALA A 75 -8.29 -15.67 12.04
N LYS A 76 -7.46 -14.94 12.80
CA LYS A 76 -6.03 -15.26 12.98
C LYS A 76 -5.82 -16.63 13.64
N GLN A 77 -6.53 -16.91 14.73
CA GLN A 77 -6.41 -18.18 15.45
C GLN A 77 -6.79 -19.38 14.57
N LYS A 78 -7.93 -19.29 13.89
CA LYS A 78 -8.40 -20.34 12.97
C LYS A 78 -7.44 -20.55 11.80
N THR A 79 -6.95 -19.46 11.21
CA THR A 79 -5.99 -19.56 10.09
C THR A 79 -4.69 -20.23 10.51
N ALA A 80 -4.15 -19.90 11.70
CA ALA A 80 -2.95 -20.55 12.23
C ALA A 80 -3.17 -22.04 12.56
N ALA A 81 -4.38 -22.43 12.93
CA ALA A 81 -4.78 -23.82 13.18
C ALA A 81 -5.11 -24.60 11.91
N GLY A 82 -5.14 -23.96 10.72
CA GLY A 82 -5.61 -24.58 9.49
C GLY A 82 -7.13 -24.75 9.39
N GLU A 83 -7.88 -24.04 10.23
CA GLU A 83 -9.35 -24.09 10.38
C GLU A 83 -10.03 -22.86 9.78
N ALA A 84 -9.35 -22.13 8.88
CA ALA A 84 -9.91 -20.95 8.24
C ALA A 84 -11.15 -21.32 7.42
N THR A 85 -12.24 -20.58 7.64
CA THR A 85 -13.41 -20.65 6.77
C THR A 85 -13.08 -20.10 5.38
N PRO A 86 -13.87 -20.45 4.34
CA PRO A 86 -13.68 -19.89 3.00
C PRO A 86 -13.69 -18.35 2.96
N GLU A 87 -14.52 -17.71 3.79
CA GLU A 87 -14.60 -16.25 3.88
C GLU A 87 -13.34 -15.63 4.53
N GLU A 88 -12.78 -16.27 5.56
CA GLU A 88 -11.53 -15.85 6.20
C GLU A 88 -10.33 -16.03 5.24
N ALA A 89 -10.28 -17.14 4.49
CA ALA A 89 -9.26 -17.37 3.47
C ALA A 89 -9.35 -16.34 2.32
N HIS A 90 -10.56 -15.98 1.91
CA HIS A 90 -10.80 -14.94 0.91
C HIS A 90 -10.31 -13.57 1.38
N LEU A 91 -10.67 -13.16 2.60
CA LEU A 91 -10.18 -11.92 3.21
C LEU A 91 -8.64 -11.88 3.27
N ALA A 92 -8.00 -13.00 3.60
CA ALA A 92 -6.54 -13.10 3.62
C ALA A 92 -5.90 -12.90 2.24
N ASN A 93 -6.50 -13.46 1.18
CA ASN A 93 -6.03 -13.26 -0.19
C ASN A 93 -6.15 -11.80 -0.63
N LEU A 94 -7.29 -11.16 -0.34
CA LEU A 94 -7.52 -9.74 -0.67
C LEU A 94 -6.51 -8.81 0.03
N LEU A 95 -6.21 -9.07 1.31
CA LEU A 95 -5.23 -8.27 2.05
C LEU A 95 -3.80 -8.48 1.55
N LYS A 96 -3.45 -9.70 1.15
CA LYS A 96 -2.18 -9.98 0.48
C LYS A 96 -2.08 -9.22 -0.84
N GLU A 97 -3.15 -9.20 -1.62
CA GLU A 97 -3.21 -8.48 -2.89
C GLU A 97 -3.05 -6.96 -2.68
N LEU A 98 -3.85 -6.38 -1.78
CA LEU A 98 -3.74 -4.95 -1.44
C LEU A 98 -2.33 -4.59 -0.99
N SER A 99 -1.75 -5.42 -0.11
CA SER A 99 -0.38 -5.22 0.35
C SER A 99 0.62 -5.26 -0.80
N THR A 100 0.48 -6.24 -1.70
CA THR A 100 1.38 -6.41 -2.85
C THR A 100 1.29 -5.25 -3.82
N GLU A 101 0.09 -4.78 -4.17
CA GLU A 101 -0.11 -3.68 -5.11
C GLU A 101 0.54 -2.38 -4.60
N ILE A 102 0.36 -2.06 -3.32
CA ILE A 102 0.95 -0.85 -2.72
C ILE A 102 2.47 -0.98 -2.60
N GLN A 103 2.98 -2.12 -2.13
CA GLN A 103 4.42 -2.34 -2.00
C GLN A 103 5.15 -2.26 -3.33
N THR A 104 4.64 -2.97 -4.34
CA THR A 104 5.26 -2.96 -5.68
C THR A 104 5.26 -1.55 -6.26
N THR A 105 4.18 -0.78 -6.07
CA THR A 105 4.12 0.63 -6.48
C THR A 105 5.19 1.48 -5.78
N ILE A 106 5.37 1.33 -4.46
CA ILE A 106 6.38 2.08 -3.70
C ILE A 106 7.81 1.66 -4.10
N GLU A 107 8.08 0.36 -4.17
CA GLU A 107 9.41 -0.18 -4.49
C GLU A 107 9.86 0.21 -5.91
N GLU A 108 8.97 0.04 -6.90
CA GLU A 108 9.25 0.44 -8.28
C GLU A 108 9.40 1.95 -8.42
N GLY A 109 8.55 2.73 -7.74
CA GLY A 109 8.64 4.18 -7.70
C GLY A 109 9.98 4.66 -7.15
N LYS A 110 10.36 4.18 -5.97
CA LYS A 110 11.66 4.50 -5.33
C LYS A 110 12.85 4.16 -6.23
N ARG A 111 12.84 2.96 -6.82
CA ARG A 111 13.92 2.50 -7.72
C ARG A 111 14.05 3.38 -8.96
N LYS A 112 12.94 3.69 -9.63
CA LYS A 112 12.95 4.49 -10.87
C LYS A 112 13.30 5.96 -10.62
N LEU A 113 13.04 6.48 -9.41
CA LEU A 113 13.41 7.83 -9.00
C LEU A 113 14.92 8.00 -8.69
N GLU A 114 15.74 6.95 -8.68
CA GLU A 114 17.17 7.06 -8.35
C GLU A 114 17.95 8.05 -9.23
N GLY A 115 17.57 8.17 -10.51
CA GLY A 115 18.18 9.09 -11.47
C GLY A 115 17.47 10.46 -11.60
N MET A 116 16.59 10.81 -10.66
CA MET A 116 15.80 12.05 -10.65
C MET A 116 15.87 12.68 -9.25
N PRO A 117 16.97 13.39 -8.90
CA PRO A 117 17.24 13.81 -7.52
C PRO A 117 16.21 14.77 -6.93
N HIS A 118 15.63 15.67 -7.74
CA HIS A 118 14.59 16.60 -7.29
C HIS A 118 13.27 15.87 -7.05
N ALA A 119 12.81 15.11 -8.04
CA ALA A 119 11.58 14.32 -7.92
C ALA A 119 11.68 13.28 -6.79
N LYS A 120 12.85 12.64 -6.62
CA LYS A 120 13.12 11.72 -5.51
C LYS A 120 12.97 12.41 -4.17
N LYS A 121 13.53 13.61 -4.00
CA LYS A 121 13.45 14.37 -2.75
C LYS A 121 12.02 14.74 -2.40
N GLU A 122 11.22 15.14 -3.38
CA GLU A 122 9.83 15.57 -3.18
C GLU A 122 8.85 14.38 -3.03
N ILE A 123 9.04 13.29 -3.79
CA ILE A 123 8.10 12.15 -3.83
C ILE A 123 8.41 11.14 -2.71
N ASN A 124 9.69 10.89 -2.37
CA ASN A 124 10.02 9.83 -1.42
C ASN A 124 9.36 9.98 -0.04
N PRO A 125 9.27 11.19 0.55
CA PRO A 125 8.54 11.38 1.81
C PRO A 125 7.06 11.03 1.71
N LEU A 126 6.44 11.17 0.54
CA LEU A 126 5.01 10.94 0.34
C LEU A 126 4.63 9.46 0.37
N TRP A 127 5.58 8.52 0.17
CA TRP A 127 5.28 7.09 0.25
C TRP A 127 4.72 6.65 1.61
N ALA A 128 5.01 7.40 2.68
CA ALA A 128 4.44 7.19 4.01
C ALA A 128 2.90 7.27 3.99
N LEU A 129 2.32 8.12 3.13
CA LEU A 129 0.86 8.29 3.00
C LEU A 129 0.16 7.01 2.53
N LEU A 130 0.84 6.14 1.79
CA LEU A 130 0.33 4.83 1.39
C LEU A 130 0.71 3.75 2.40
N ALA A 131 1.96 3.78 2.84
CA ALA A 131 2.57 2.76 3.67
C ALA A 131 1.94 2.65 5.06
N GLU A 132 1.75 3.77 5.75
CA GLU A 132 1.25 3.80 7.11
C GLU A 132 -0.20 3.27 7.23
N PRO A 133 -1.19 3.76 6.47
CA PRO A 133 -2.55 3.25 6.58
C PRO A 133 -2.66 1.80 6.10
N LEU A 134 -1.86 1.36 5.11
CA LEU A 134 -1.78 -0.05 4.74
C LEU A 134 -1.32 -0.91 5.92
N PHE A 135 -0.25 -0.50 6.61
CA PHE A 135 0.23 -1.21 7.80
C PHE A 135 -0.85 -1.29 8.88
N GLN A 136 -1.56 -0.19 9.12
CA GLN A 136 -2.64 -0.15 10.10
C GLN A 136 -3.81 -1.08 9.72
N ILE A 137 -4.18 -1.18 8.44
CA ILE A 137 -5.19 -2.12 7.94
C ILE A 137 -4.77 -3.56 8.23
N VAL A 138 -3.55 -3.93 7.84
CA VAL A 138 -3.03 -5.30 8.04
C VAL A 138 -2.94 -5.65 9.52
N ALA A 139 -2.48 -4.71 10.34
CA ALA A 139 -2.39 -4.88 11.79
C ALA A 139 -3.78 -5.03 12.43
N ALA A 140 -4.76 -4.22 12.01
CA ALA A 140 -6.13 -4.29 12.51
C ALA A 140 -6.77 -5.64 12.23
N VAL A 141 -6.58 -6.18 11.01
CA VAL A 141 -7.15 -7.49 10.64
C VAL A 141 -6.36 -8.67 11.22
N GLY A 142 -5.20 -8.41 11.85
CA GLY A 142 -4.42 -9.44 12.55
C GLY A 142 -3.83 -10.51 11.63
N LEU A 143 -3.96 -10.35 10.30
CA LEU A 143 -3.43 -11.25 9.28
C LEU A 143 -1.94 -10.98 9.06
N LEU A 144 -1.20 -11.27 10.10
CA LEU A 144 0.25 -11.38 10.09
C LEU A 144 0.60 -12.83 9.70
N LEU A 145 0.16 -13.24 8.51
CA LEU A 145 0.68 -14.44 7.87
C LEU A 145 2.18 -14.23 7.67
N SER A 146 3.01 -15.25 7.85
CA SER A 146 4.48 -15.13 7.66
C SER A 146 4.87 -14.48 6.32
N GLY A 147 4.02 -14.59 5.29
CA GLY A 147 4.17 -13.90 4.00
C GLY A 147 3.83 -12.40 4.01
N VAL A 148 2.79 -11.96 4.72
CA VAL A 148 2.38 -10.54 4.79
C VAL A 148 3.23 -9.76 5.81
N LEU A 149 3.71 -10.41 6.87
CA LEU A 149 4.67 -9.85 7.83
C LEU A 149 6.00 -9.46 7.20
N GLY A 150 6.58 -10.35 6.40
CA GLY A 150 7.85 -10.08 5.71
C GLY A 150 7.73 -8.91 4.73
N LEU A 151 6.56 -8.77 4.11
CA LEU A 151 6.19 -7.67 3.22
C LEU A 151 6.04 -6.34 3.99
N VAL A 152 5.26 -6.33 5.07
CA VAL A 152 5.12 -5.18 5.97
C VAL A 152 6.47 -4.72 6.54
N GLY A 153 7.33 -5.64 6.96
CA GLY A 153 8.66 -5.33 7.47
C GLY A 153 9.56 -4.66 6.42
N LYS A 154 9.50 -5.10 5.16
CA LYS A 154 10.21 -4.47 4.04
C LYS A 154 9.71 -3.06 3.74
N LEU A 155 8.43 -2.80 3.98
CA LEU A 155 7.82 -1.50 3.72
C LEU A 155 8.14 -0.48 4.84
N LEU A 156 8.17 -0.92 6.10
CA LEU A 156 8.53 -0.07 7.24
C LEU A 156 10.04 0.19 7.35
N GLY A 157 10.90 -0.79 7.02
CA GLY A 157 12.36 -0.64 7.16
C GLY A 157 12.90 0.64 6.49
N PRO A 158 12.68 0.85 5.18
CA PRO A 158 13.14 2.05 4.46
C PRO A 158 12.42 3.36 4.82
N ILE A 159 11.30 3.30 5.55
CA ILE A 159 10.58 4.49 6.04
C ILE A 159 11.09 4.89 7.42
N LEU A 160 11.48 3.90 8.24
CA LEU A 160 11.99 4.09 9.60
C LEU A 160 13.52 4.27 9.65
N SER A 161 14.25 3.93 8.59
CA SER A 161 15.67 4.26 8.46
C SER A 161 15.85 5.78 8.36
N PRO A 162 16.58 6.43 9.29
CA PRO A 162 16.98 7.82 9.08
C PRO A 162 17.85 7.88 7.82
N LEU A 163 17.53 8.83 6.93
CA LEU A 163 18.35 9.19 5.76
C LEU A 163 19.78 9.54 6.18
#